data_AF-A0A7S0L9G7-F1
#
_entry.id   AF-A0A7S0L9G7-F1
#
_cell.length_a   1.000
_cell.length_b   1.000
_cell.length_c   1.000
_cell.angle_alpha   90.00
_cell.angle_beta   90.00
_cell.angle_gamma   90.00
#
_symmetry.space_group_name_H-M   'P 1'
#
loop_
_entity.id
_entity.type
_entity.pdbx_description
1 polymer ?
#
loop_
_entity_poly.entity_id
_entity_poly.type
_entity_poly.pdbx_seq_one_letter_code
_entity_poly.pdbx_strand_id
1 'polypeptide(L)'
;DYIEKARLRRSENEPFFGVQMATNDIDEGIRVAALAAENGVDWIDLNCGCPIHEATRRGLGSAMLRNPDRLTQLVKGIASKISLPLSVKVRIAGPGRSAINVREVVQ
;
A
#
# COMPACT_ATOMS: atom_id res chain seq x y z
N ASP A 1 12.46 11.58 -10.30
CA ASP A 1 11.18 12.26 -10.56
C ASP A 1 10.96 13.36 -9.52
N TYR A 2 10.79 14.61 -9.95
CA TYR A 2 10.55 15.75 -9.05
C TYR A 2 9.17 15.67 -8.38
N ILE A 3 8.17 15.17 -9.12
CA ILE A 3 6.78 15.12 -8.65
C ILE A 3 6.64 14.13 -7.50
N GLU A 4 7.26 12.95 -7.61
CA GLU A 4 7.22 11.96 -6.53
C GLU A 4 7.92 12.48 -5.27
N LYS A 5 9.07 13.15 -5.40
CA LYS A 5 9.76 13.74 -4.25
C LYS A 5 8.97 14.85 -3.57
N ALA A 6 8.12 15.59 -4.30
CA ALA A 6 7.26 16.60 -3.70
C ALA A 6 6.24 16.00 -2.71
N ARG A 7 5.82 14.74 -2.93
CA ARG A 7 4.89 14.01 -2.04
C ARG A 7 5.55 13.43 -0.79
N LEU A 8 6.88 13.46 -0.71
CA LEU A 8 7.66 12.88 0.39
C LEU A 8 8.15 13.94 1.39
N ARG A 9 7.69 15.18 1.27
CA ARG A 9 8.10 16.27 2.16
C ARG A 9 7.27 16.25 3.43
N ARG A 10 7.92 15.89 4.54
CA ARG A 10 7.41 16.02 5.90
C ARG A 10 7.29 17.50 6.30
N SER A 11 6.20 17.86 6.99
CA SER A 11 6.08 19.18 7.63
C SER A 11 6.95 19.28 8.89
N GLU A 12 7.48 20.46 9.21
CA GLU A 12 8.29 20.67 10.43
C GLU A 12 7.56 20.26 11.72
N ASN A 13 6.23 20.38 11.74
CA ASN A 13 5.38 20.04 12.89
C ASN A 13 4.77 18.64 12.80
N GLU A 14 5.27 17.78 11.92
CA GLU A 14 4.79 16.42 11.72
C GLU A 14 5.80 15.43 12.33
N PRO A 15 5.63 15.03 13.60
CA PRO A 15 6.60 14.18 14.29
C PRO A 15 6.67 12.77 13.68
N PHE A 16 5.58 12.33 13.05
CA PHE A 16 5.46 11.05 12.37
C PHE A 16 4.88 11.25 10.98
N PHE A 17 5.57 10.80 9.95
CA PHE A 17 5.16 10.95 8.56
C PHE A 17 5.23 9.63 7.81
N GLY A 18 4.07 9.17 7.34
CA GLY A 18 3.93 7.95 6.56
C GLY A 18 3.46 8.25 5.15
N VAL A 19 3.88 7.41 4.21
CA VAL A 19 3.50 7.55 2.80
C VAL A 19 2.67 6.37 2.37
N GLN A 20 1.47 6.66 1.85
CA GLN A 20 0.60 5.64 1.27
C GLN A 20 0.82 5.54 -0.24
N MET A 21 1.09 4.33 -0.71
CA MET A 21 1.20 4.02 -2.14
C MET A 21 0.08 3.11 -2.63
N ALA A 22 -0.20 3.12 -3.93
CA ALA A 22 -1.10 2.18 -4.57
C ALA A 22 -0.34 1.50 -5.72
N THR A 23 0.06 0.25 -5.51
CA THR A 23 0.76 -0.57 -6.50
C THR A 23 0.24 -2.02 -6.44
N ASN A 24 0.43 -2.75 -7.54
CA ASN A 24 0.25 -4.19 -7.62
C ASN A 24 1.50 -4.90 -8.16
N ASP A 25 2.64 -4.22 -8.11
CA ASP A 25 3.96 -4.65 -8.55
C ASP A 25 4.95 -4.60 -7.39
N ILE A 26 5.68 -5.69 -7.15
CA ILE A 26 6.60 -5.81 -6.01
C ILE A 26 7.78 -4.86 -6.17
N ASP A 27 8.36 -4.80 -7.38
CA ASP A 27 9.57 -4.00 -7.62
C ASP A 27 9.26 -2.50 -7.53
N GLU A 28 8.09 -2.06 -8.02
CA GLU A 28 7.60 -0.69 -7.80
C GLU A 28 7.45 -0.38 -6.32
N GLY A 29 6.85 -1.28 -5.54
CA GLY A 29 6.72 -1.11 -4.09
C GLY A 29 8.07 -0.95 -3.40
N ILE A 30 9.06 -1.76 -3.77
CA ILE A 30 10.43 -1.69 -3.22
C ILE A 30 11.09 -0.35 -3.59
N ARG A 31 11.00 0.07 -4.87
CA ARG A 31 11.59 1.34 -5.32
C ARG A 31 10.99 2.54 -4.61
N VAL A 32 9.66 2.56 -4.44
CA VAL A 32 8.96 3.64 -3.73
C VAL A 32 9.36 3.68 -2.26
N ALA A 33 9.43 2.52 -1.60
CA ALA A 33 9.85 2.44 -0.20
C ALA A 33 11.30 2.89 0.01
N ALA A 34 12.22 2.54 -0.91
CA ALA A 34 13.59 3.02 -0.87
C ALA A 34 13.67 4.55 -1.01
N LEU A 35 12.96 5.11 -1.99
CA LEU A 35 12.89 6.55 -2.19
C LEU A 35 12.30 7.27 -0.96
N ALA A 36 11.26 6.70 -0.36
CA ALA A 36 10.66 7.22 0.85
C ALA A 36 11.63 7.21 2.04
N ALA A 37 12.39 6.14 2.23
CA ALA A 37 13.41 6.03 3.28
C ALA A 37 14.49 7.12 3.13
N GLU A 38 14.94 7.38 1.90
CA GLU A 38 15.90 8.45 1.60
C GLU A 38 15.38 9.87 1.91
N ASN A 39 14.05 10.05 1.95
CA ASN A 39 13.41 11.34 2.23
C ASN A 39 12.88 11.43 3.67
N GLY A 40 13.32 10.53 4.55
CA GLY A 40 12.95 10.54 5.96
C GLY A 40 11.45 10.29 6.14
N VAL A 41 10.90 9.26 5.51
CA VAL A 41 9.56 8.73 5.81
C VAL A 41 9.68 7.67 6.90
N ASP A 42 8.76 7.65 7.86
CA ASP A 42 8.82 6.73 9.01
C ASP A 42 8.22 5.35 8.71
N TRP A 43 7.18 5.28 7.87
CA TRP A 43 6.57 4.02 7.44
C TRP A 43 5.90 4.15 6.07
N ILE A 44 5.62 2.99 5.49
CA ILE A 44 4.91 2.84 4.24
C ILE A 44 3.56 2.20 4.49
N ASP A 45 2.52 2.68 3.81
CA ASP A 45 1.20 2.06 3.79
C ASP A 45 0.79 1.65 2.37
N LEU A 46 0.30 0.42 2.20
CA LEU A 46 -0.22 -0.05 0.92
C LEU A 46 -1.74 0.13 0.86
N ASN A 47 -2.22 0.90 -0.11
CA ASN A 47 -3.65 1.10 -0.33
C ASN A 47 -4.28 -0.12 -1.03
N CYS A 48 -5.06 -0.88 -0.27
CA CYS A 48 -5.88 -1.99 -0.77
C CYS A 48 -7.38 -1.73 -0.52
N GLY A 49 -7.79 -0.46 -0.43
CA GLY A 49 -9.14 -0.09 -0.02
C GLY A 49 -9.86 0.94 -0.89
N CYS A 50 -9.17 1.62 -1.82
CA CYS A 50 -9.79 2.64 -2.65
C CYS A 50 -10.81 2.02 -3.64
N PRO A 51 -12.11 2.42 -3.62
CA PRO A 51 -13.13 1.82 -4.48
C PRO A 51 -13.33 2.58 -5.80
N ILE A 52 -12.61 3.69 -6.04
CA ILE A 52 -12.84 4.52 -7.24
C ILE A 52 -12.55 3.69 -8.50
N HIS A 53 -13.31 3.99 -9.57
CA HIS A 53 -13.21 3.24 -10.82
C HIS A 53 -11.78 3.25 -11.38
N GLU A 54 -11.09 4.40 -11.32
CA GLU A 54 -9.73 4.55 -11.82
C GLU A 54 -8.71 3.63 -11.15
N ALA A 55 -8.81 3.44 -9.83
CA ALA A 55 -7.95 2.52 -9.10
C ALA A 55 -8.33 1.06 -9.41
N THR A 56 -9.62 0.75 -9.32
CA THR A 56 -10.10 -0.63 -9.43
C THR A 56 -9.96 -1.21 -10.83
N ARG A 57 -10.11 -0.41 -11.89
CA ARG A 57 -9.89 -0.85 -13.30
C ARG A 57 -8.43 -1.21 -13.57
N ARG A 58 -7.49 -0.61 -12.84
CA ARG A 58 -6.05 -0.89 -12.91
C ARG A 58 -5.63 -2.05 -12.01
N GLY A 59 -6.58 -2.68 -11.31
CA GLY A 59 -6.29 -3.72 -10.34
C GLY A 59 -5.60 -3.20 -9.08
N LEU A 60 -5.90 -1.97 -8.66
CA LEU A 60 -5.39 -1.32 -7.45
C LEU A 60 -6.51 -1.10 -6.43
N GLY A 61 -6.17 -0.66 -5.22
CA GLY A 61 -7.15 -0.35 -4.18
C GLY A 61 -7.97 -1.58 -3.80
N SER A 62 -9.30 -1.43 -3.68
CA SER A 62 -10.17 -2.54 -3.25
C SER A 62 -10.25 -3.69 -4.26
N ALA A 63 -9.75 -3.52 -5.49
CA ALA A 63 -9.64 -4.60 -6.45
C ALA A 63 -8.67 -5.70 -6.00
N MET A 64 -7.63 -5.34 -5.25
CA MET A 64 -6.63 -6.26 -4.71
C MET A 64 -7.23 -7.29 -3.78
N LEU A 65 -8.29 -6.90 -3.07
CA LEU A 65 -8.98 -7.76 -2.11
C LEU A 65 -9.59 -9.00 -2.79
N ARG A 66 -9.93 -8.94 -4.09
CA ARG A 66 -10.54 -10.10 -4.81
C ARG A 66 -9.62 -11.31 -4.94
N ASN A 67 -8.31 -11.14 -4.72
CA ASN A 67 -7.34 -12.22 -4.74
C ASN A 67 -6.40 -12.09 -3.53
N PRO A 68 -6.80 -12.64 -2.36
CA PRO A 68 -6.01 -12.60 -1.14
C PRO A 68 -4.59 -13.16 -1.32
N ASP A 69 -4.42 -14.28 -2.01
CA ASP A 69 -3.11 -14.90 -2.23
C ASP A 69 -2.14 -13.96 -2.95
N ARG A 70 -2.61 -13.28 -4.01
CA ARG A 70 -1.81 -12.30 -4.73
C ARG A 70 -1.45 -11.11 -3.84
N LEU A 71 -2.38 -10.64 -3.00
CA LEU A 71 -2.11 -9.57 -2.06
C LEU A 71 -1.07 -10.00 -1.02
N THR A 72 -1.16 -11.22 -0.49
CA THR A 72 -0.16 -11.79 0.43
C THR A 72 1.22 -11.88 -0.21
N GLN A 73 1.30 -12.34 -1.47
CA GLN A 73 2.58 -12.39 -2.21
C GLN A 73 3.18 -10.99 -2.41
N LEU A 74 2.35 -10.01 -2.77
CA LEU A 74 2.79 -8.62 -2.93
C LEU A 74 3.33 -8.05 -1.62
N VAL A 75 2.57 -8.16 -0.53
CA VAL A 75 2.96 -7.62 0.78
C VAL A 75 4.24 -8.29 1.29
N LYS A 76 4.32 -9.62 1.24
CA LYS A 76 5.53 -10.35 1.65
C LYS A 76 6.74 -10.00 0.78
N GLY A 77 6.55 -9.90 -0.53
CA GLY A 77 7.60 -9.52 -1.48
C GLY A 77 8.20 -8.17 -1.13
N ILE A 78 7.35 -7.15 -0.92
CA ILE A 78 7.79 -5.80 -0.54
C ILE A 78 8.42 -5.82 0.86
N ALA A 79 7.70 -6.33 1.87
CA ALA A 79 8.14 -6.32 3.27
C ALA A 79 9.50 -7.00 3.48
N SER A 80 9.80 -8.05 2.71
CA SER A 80 11.08 -8.77 2.80
C SER A 80 12.30 -8.00 2.29
N LYS A 81 12.09 -6.86 1.61
CA LYS A 81 13.13 -6.11 0.89
C LYS A 81 13.28 -4.65 1.32
N ILE A 82 12.39 -4.15 2.17
CA ILE A 82 12.41 -2.75 2.61
C ILE A 82 12.84 -2.66 4.08
N SER A 83 13.42 -1.52 4.47
CA SER A 83 13.81 -1.23 5.85
C SER A 83 12.73 -0.55 6.67
N LEU A 84 11.76 0.10 6.01
CA LEU A 84 10.66 0.79 6.67
C LEU A 84 9.54 -0.20 7.07
N PRO A 85 8.84 0.02 8.20
CA PRO A 85 7.62 -0.70 8.52
C PRO A 85 6.59 -0.58 7.39
N LEU A 86 5.92 -1.69 7.07
CA LEU A 86 4.86 -1.75 6.07
C LEU A 86 3.52 -2.02 6.74
N SER A 87 2.54 -1.15 6.52
CA SER A 87 1.13 -1.38 6.84
C SER A 87 0.30 -1.60 5.57
N VAL A 88 -0.90 -2.18 5.74
CA VAL A 88 -1.84 -2.39 4.64
C VAL A 88 -3.20 -1.85 5.06
N LYS A 89 -3.72 -0.88 4.28
CA LYS A 89 -5.04 -0.31 4.50
C LYS A 89 -6.09 -0.99 3.62
N VAL A 90 -7.02 -1.69 4.26
CA VAL A 90 -8.11 -2.43 3.59
C VAL A 90 -9.50 -1.85 3.89
N ARG A 91 -10.54 -2.42 3.27
CA ARG A 91 -11.95 -2.24 3.65
C ARG A 91 -12.55 -3.60 3.99
N ILE A 92 -13.56 -3.59 4.88
CA ILE A 92 -14.44 -4.75 5.04
C ILE A 92 -15.45 -4.80 3.88
N ALA A 93 -15.75 -6.00 3.39
CA ALA A 93 -16.88 -6.20 2.49
C ALA A 93 -18.20 -6.12 3.27
N GLY A 94 -19.23 -5.50 2.68
CA GLY A 94 -20.58 -5.50 3.25
C GLY A 94 -21.26 -6.87 3.12
N PRO A 95 -22.33 -7.14 3.88
CA PRO A 95 -23.08 -8.40 3.81
C PRO A 95 -23.60 -8.67 2.39
N GLY A 96 -23.53 -9.93 1.95
CA GLY A 96 -24.12 -10.40 0.69
C GLY A 96 -23.26 -10.23 -0.58
N ARG A 97 -22.08 -9.61 -0.50
CA ARG A 97 -21.03 -9.81 -1.52
C ARG A 97 -20.14 -10.94 -1.04
N SER A 98 -19.69 -11.83 -1.94
CA SER A 98 -18.69 -12.87 -1.65
C SER A 98 -17.51 -12.24 -0.89
N ALA A 99 -17.57 -12.31 0.43
CA ALA A 99 -16.96 -11.31 1.29
C ALA A 99 -15.49 -11.65 1.43
N ILE A 100 -14.64 -10.80 0.87
CA ILE A 100 -13.20 -10.89 1.12
C ILE A 100 -13.02 -10.69 2.61
N ASN A 101 -12.65 -11.77 3.30
CA ASN A 101 -12.49 -11.74 4.73
C ASN A 101 -11.12 -11.13 5.04
N VAL A 102 -11.10 -10.03 5.78
CA VAL A 102 -9.85 -9.40 6.22
C VAL A 102 -8.93 -10.39 6.93
N ARG A 103 -9.49 -11.42 7.58
CA ARG A 103 -8.74 -12.50 8.24
C ARG A 103 -7.96 -13.40 7.29
N GLU A 104 -8.38 -13.50 6.04
CA GLU A 104 -7.65 -14.26 5.00
C GLU A 104 -6.50 -13.43 4.41
N VAL A 105 -6.60 -12.10 4.53
CA VAL A 105 -5.61 -11.14 3.99
C VAL A 105 -4.56 -10.74 5.04
N VAL A 106 -4.94 -10.69 6.31
CA VAL A 106 -4.08 -10.30 7.44
C VAL A 106 -3.60 -11.56 8.16
N GLN A 107 -2.44 -12.09 7.76
CA GLN A 107 -1.71 -13.17 8.44
C GLN A 107 -0.26 -12.76 8.68
#